data_AF-A0A1V5T8H8-F1
#
_entry.id   AF-A0A1V5T8H8-F1
#
_cell.length_a   1.000
_cell.length_b   1.000
_cell.length_c   1.000
_cell.angle_alpha   90.00
_cell.angle_beta   90.00
_cell.angle_gamma   90.00
#
_symmetry.space_group_name_H-M   'P 1'
#
loop_
_entity.id
_entity.type
_entity.pdbx_description
1 polymer ?
#
loop_
_entity_poly.entity_id
_entity_poly.type
_entity_poly.pdbx_seq_one_letter_code
_entity_poly.pdbx_strand_id
1 'polypeptide(L)'
;MQEHTPLTESLEDYLEEIYVLEKKNGSARVKDIAAALHVRYPSVTSALQALTKRGLVNYEPYGLVTLTDEGRIEAVRVTQKHRLLKSFLINVLGLPADIADENACHMEHAISKDVHFRLQQFLKYLHISGCIDADWIVDFQNFCTKDKAAARQKNDLDAYFADSGFSLLPKDE
;
A
#
# COMPACT_ATOMS: atom_id res chain seq x y z
N MET A 1 -1.66 -22.12 -22.54
CA MET A 1 -1.74 -21.24 -21.36
C MET A 1 -1.57 -19.83 -21.87
N GLN A 2 -2.55 -18.95 -21.72
CA GLN A 2 -2.37 -17.54 -22.09
C GLN A 2 -1.35 -16.94 -21.12
N GLU A 3 -0.26 -16.36 -21.64
CA GLU A 3 0.67 -15.59 -20.83
C GLU A 3 -0.08 -14.42 -20.21
N HIS A 4 -0.31 -14.48 -18.90
CA HIS A 4 -0.89 -13.37 -18.17
C HIS A 4 0.21 -12.31 -17.99
N THR A 5 0.28 -11.36 -18.91
CA THR A 5 1.17 -10.20 -18.75
C THR A 5 0.81 -9.51 -17.43
N PRO A 6 1.79 -9.21 -16.55
CA PRO A 6 1.56 -8.47 -15.32
C PRO A 6 0.77 -7.19 -15.58
N LEU A 7 -0.05 -6.80 -14.60
CA LEU A 7 -0.66 -5.47 -14.62
C LEU A 7 0.42 -4.43 -14.34
N THR A 8 0.29 -3.27 -14.98
CA THR A 8 1.09 -2.11 -14.61
C THR A 8 0.54 -1.53 -13.31
N GLU A 9 1.39 -0.89 -12.51
CA GLU A 9 1.02 -0.23 -11.24
C GLU A 9 -0.23 0.65 -11.41
N SER A 10 -0.25 1.48 -12.46
CA SER A 10 -1.42 2.33 -12.76
C SER A 10 -2.72 1.53 -12.96
N LEU A 11 -2.68 0.35 -13.57
CA LEU A 11 -3.88 -0.49 -13.75
C LEU A 11 -4.29 -1.18 -12.45
N GLU A 12 -3.34 -1.48 -11.57
CA GLU A 12 -3.61 -1.96 -10.21
C GLU A 12 -4.31 -0.86 -9.40
N ASP A 13 -3.87 0.40 -9.48
CA ASP A 13 -4.52 1.55 -8.82
C ASP A 13 -6.00 1.70 -9.24
N TYR A 14 -6.29 1.54 -10.54
CA TYR A 14 -7.68 1.59 -11.03
C TYR A 14 -8.53 0.45 -10.45
N LEU A 15 -7.99 -0.77 -10.34
CA LEU A 15 -8.72 -1.90 -9.77
C LEU A 15 -9.00 -1.69 -8.28
N GLU A 16 -8.02 -1.20 -7.54
CA GLU A 16 -8.20 -0.84 -6.13
C GLU A 16 -9.27 0.23 -5.97
N GLU A 17 -9.20 1.32 -6.72
CA GLU A 17 -10.17 2.41 -6.58
C GLU A 17 -11.60 1.95 -6.94
N ILE A 18 -11.74 1.14 -8.00
CA ILE A 18 -13.04 0.55 -8.36
C ILE A 18 -13.56 -0.32 -7.20
N TYR A 19 -12.69 -1.13 -6.57
CA TYR A 19 -13.06 -1.97 -5.43
C TYR A 19 -13.51 -1.15 -4.21
N VAL A 20 -12.80 -0.05 -3.91
CA VAL A 20 -13.12 0.86 -2.82
C VAL A 20 -14.48 1.53 -3.07
N LEU A 21 -14.69 2.07 -4.27
CA LEU A 21 -15.95 2.71 -4.66
C LEU A 21 -17.12 1.72 -4.69
N GLU A 22 -16.91 0.51 -5.20
CA GLU A 22 -17.93 -0.53 -5.22
C GLU A 22 -18.34 -0.94 -3.79
N LYS A 23 -17.38 -1.08 -2.87
CA LYS A 23 -17.70 -1.34 -1.46
C LYS A 23 -18.47 -0.20 -0.79
N LYS A 24 -18.19 1.05 -1.16
CA LYS A 24 -18.81 2.23 -0.56
C LYS A 24 -20.21 2.51 -1.13
N ASN A 25 -20.37 2.35 -2.44
CA ASN A 25 -21.51 2.85 -3.20
C ASN A 25 -22.27 1.77 -3.99
N GLY A 26 -21.82 0.50 -3.94
CA GLY A 26 -22.34 -0.62 -4.75
C GLY A 26 -21.85 -0.67 -6.19
N SER A 27 -21.26 0.42 -6.71
CA SER A 27 -20.66 0.51 -8.05
C SER A 27 -19.71 1.69 -8.14
N ALA A 28 -18.80 1.67 -9.12
CA ALA A 28 -17.95 2.81 -9.44
C ALA A 28 -18.49 3.58 -10.66
N ARG A 29 -18.20 4.88 -10.74
CA ARG A 29 -18.45 5.70 -11.93
C ARG A 29 -17.17 6.37 -12.36
N VAL A 30 -17.01 6.60 -13.67
CA VAL A 30 -15.83 7.27 -14.25
C VAL A 30 -15.51 8.60 -13.54
N LYS A 31 -16.54 9.38 -13.20
CA LYS A 31 -16.35 10.66 -12.50
C LYS A 31 -15.75 10.51 -11.10
N ASP A 32 -16.10 9.43 -10.40
CA ASP A 32 -15.70 9.20 -9.02
C ASP A 32 -14.28 8.61 -9.00
N ILE A 33 -13.98 7.70 -9.93
CA ILE A 33 -12.63 7.16 -10.16
C ILE A 33 -11.65 8.28 -10.50
N ALA A 34 -12.02 9.17 -11.43
CA ALA A 34 -11.17 10.29 -11.82
C ALA A 34 -10.88 11.26 -10.67
N ALA A 35 -11.89 11.52 -9.84
CA ALA A 35 -11.75 12.39 -8.68
C ALA A 35 -10.83 11.78 -7.62
N ALA A 36 -10.98 10.48 -7.34
CA ALA A 36 -10.20 9.78 -6.33
C ALA A 36 -8.73 9.59 -6.74
N LEU A 37 -8.47 9.22 -7.99
CA LEU A 37 -7.11 9.04 -8.51
C LEU A 37 -6.47 10.35 -9.01
N HIS A 38 -7.16 11.48 -8.91
CA HIS A 38 -6.69 12.78 -9.40
C HIS A 38 -6.24 12.78 -10.88
N VAL A 39 -6.95 12.05 -11.73
CA VAL A 39 -6.67 11.90 -13.16
C VAL A 39 -7.79 12.47 -14.03
N ARG A 40 -7.50 12.68 -15.32
CA ARG A 40 -8.49 13.17 -16.29
C ARG A 40 -9.39 12.03 -16.78
N TYR A 41 -10.64 12.34 -17.13
CA TYR A 41 -11.59 11.34 -17.66
C TYR A 41 -11.06 10.50 -18.84
N PRO A 42 -10.33 11.05 -19.83
CA PRO A 42 -9.76 10.23 -20.90
C PRO A 42 -8.82 9.14 -20.38
N SER A 43 -8.01 9.44 -19.34
CA SER A 43 -7.12 8.46 -18.71
C SER A 43 -7.92 7.31 -18.08
N VAL A 44 -8.99 7.64 -17.37
CA VAL A 44 -9.90 6.64 -16.79
C VAL A 44 -10.51 5.77 -17.89
N THR A 45 -11.05 6.37 -18.95
CA THR A 45 -11.64 5.61 -20.05
C THR A 45 -10.63 4.68 -20.72
N SER A 46 -9.40 5.14 -20.97
CA SER A 46 -8.34 4.30 -21.54
C SER A 46 -7.96 3.13 -20.62
N ALA A 47 -7.86 3.37 -19.31
CA ALA A 47 -7.57 2.33 -18.33
C ALA A 47 -8.71 1.30 -18.24
N LEU A 48 -9.97 1.75 -18.18
CA LEU A 48 -11.12 0.86 -18.16
C LEU A 48 -11.21 -0.01 -19.42
N GLN A 49 -10.94 0.57 -20.61
CA GLN A 49 -10.87 -0.21 -21.84
C GLN A 49 -9.75 -1.27 -21.80
N ALA A 50 -8.60 -0.95 -21.23
CA ALA A 50 -7.50 -1.90 -21.07
C ALA A 50 -7.88 -3.03 -20.10
N LEU A 51 -8.51 -2.70 -18.97
CA LEU A 51 -8.98 -3.68 -17.98
C LEU A 51 -10.12 -4.56 -18.53
N THR A 52 -11.04 -4.01 -19.32
CA THR A 52 -12.11 -4.79 -19.98
C THR A 52 -11.53 -5.77 -20.99
N LYS A 53 -10.53 -5.36 -21.78
CA LYS A 53 -9.83 -6.28 -22.70
C LYS A 53 -9.13 -7.44 -21.98
N ARG A 54 -8.75 -7.24 -20.71
CA ARG A 54 -8.18 -8.27 -19.84
C ARG A 54 -9.25 -9.05 -19.04
N GLY A 55 -10.54 -8.75 -19.21
CA GLY A 55 -11.63 -9.41 -18.50
C GLY A 55 -11.71 -9.09 -17.01
N LEU A 56 -11.16 -7.95 -16.57
CA LEU A 56 -11.08 -7.58 -15.14
C LEU A 56 -12.20 -6.62 -14.70
N VAL A 57 -12.82 -5.90 -15.62
CA VAL A 57 -13.92 -4.98 -15.32
C VAL A 57 -15.02 -5.06 -16.36
N ASN A 58 -16.27 -4.92 -15.89
CA ASN A 58 -17.41 -4.64 -16.75
C ASN A 58 -17.52 -3.12 -16.91
N TYR A 59 -17.31 -2.63 -18.13
CA TYR A 59 -17.39 -1.20 -18.43
C TYR A 59 -18.14 -0.98 -19.75
N GLU A 60 -19.12 -0.07 -19.68
CA GLU A 60 -19.79 0.49 -20.84
C GLU A 60 -19.75 2.02 -20.78
N PRO A 61 -19.67 2.73 -21.92
CA PRO A 61 -19.72 4.19 -21.95
C PRO A 61 -20.96 4.73 -21.21
N TYR A 62 -20.74 5.73 -20.35
CA TYR A 62 -21.77 6.35 -19.50
C TYR A 62 -22.41 5.43 -18.44
N GLY A 63 -21.99 4.17 -18.36
CA GLY A 63 -22.49 3.17 -17.43
C GLY A 63 -21.79 3.16 -16.08
N LEU A 64 -22.23 2.23 -15.24
CA LEU A 64 -21.54 1.85 -14.01
C LEU A 64 -20.35 0.96 -14.36
N VAL A 65 -19.32 1.02 -13.54
CA VAL A 65 -18.14 0.15 -13.61
C VAL A 65 -18.20 -0.83 -12.44
N THR A 66 -18.05 -2.11 -12.74
CA THR A 66 -17.96 -3.17 -11.73
C THR A 66 -16.78 -4.09 -12.02
N LEU A 67 -16.26 -4.73 -10.98
CA LEU A 67 -15.23 -5.76 -11.12
C LEU A 67 -15.87 -7.05 -11.60
N THR A 68 -15.17 -7.79 -12.46
CA THR A 68 -15.43 -9.22 -12.66
C THR A 68 -14.93 -10.00 -11.44
N ASP A 69 -15.17 -11.32 -11.40
CA ASP A 69 -14.64 -12.15 -10.32
C ASP A 69 -13.11 -12.16 -10.32
N GLU A 70 -12.48 -12.26 -11.50
CA GLU A 70 -11.03 -12.17 -11.66
C GLU A 70 -10.50 -10.78 -11.28
N GLY A 71 -11.17 -9.73 -11.73
CA GLY A 71 -10.81 -8.35 -11.35
C GLY A 71 -10.91 -8.11 -9.85
N ARG A 72 -11.90 -8.72 -9.19
CA ARG A 72 -12.07 -8.63 -7.74
C ARG A 72 -10.93 -9.32 -6.99
N ILE A 73 -10.47 -10.48 -7.46
CA ILE A 73 -9.33 -11.18 -6.88
C ILE A 73 -8.08 -10.29 -6.93
N GLU A 74 -7.80 -9.69 -8.09
CA GLU A 74 -6.64 -8.80 -8.26
C GLU A 74 -6.77 -7.52 -7.44
N ALA A 75 -7.93 -6.87 -7.46
CA ALA A 75 -8.18 -5.66 -6.66
C ALA A 75 -8.00 -5.91 -5.16
N VAL A 76 -8.53 -7.03 -4.66
CA VAL A 76 -8.36 -7.44 -3.25
C VAL A 76 -6.90 -7.69 -2.92
N ARG A 77 -6.13 -8.32 -3.82
CA ARG A 77 -4.71 -8.59 -3.63
C ARG A 77 -3.92 -7.29 -3.45
N VAL A 78 -4.15 -6.29 -4.30
CA VAL A 78 -3.48 -4.98 -4.23
C VAL A 78 -3.93 -4.24 -2.97
N THR A 79 -5.25 -4.09 -2.75
CA THR A 79 -5.81 -3.42 -1.57
C THR A 79 -5.32 -4.04 -0.24
N GLN A 80 -5.09 -5.35 -0.19
CA GLN A 80 -4.54 -6.01 1.01
C GLN A 80 -3.08 -5.63 1.26
N LYS A 81 -2.27 -5.45 0.21
CA LYS A 81 -0.90 -4.95 0.35
C LYS A 81 -0.90 -3.53 0.88
N HIS A 82 -1.65 -2.61 0.27
CA HIS A 82 -1.84 -1.24 0.76
C HIS A 82 -2.16 -1.22 2.25
N ARG A 83 -3.21 -1.92 2.65
CA ARG A 83 -3.68 -1.96 4.04
C ARG A 83 -2.65 -2.52 5.01
N LEU A 84 -1.91 -3.55 4.59
CA LEU A 84 -0.87 -4.15 5.42
C LEU A 84 0.24 -3.14 5.68
N LEU A 85 0.72 -2.49 4.62
CA LEU A 85 1.77 -1.49 4.67
C LEU A 85 1.32 -0.28 5.50
N LYS A 86 0.15 0.28 5.20
CA LYS A 86 -0.43 1.40 5.95
C LYS A 86 -0.57 1.07 7.44
N SER A 87 -1.07 -0.12 7.77
CA SER A 87 -1.19 -0.58 9.16
C SER A 87 0.17 -0.64 9.85
N PHE A 88 1.19 -1.18 9.19
CA PHE A 88 2.55 -1.21 9.73
C PHE A 88 3.11 0.20 9.95
N LEU A 89 3.00 1.08 8.95
CA LEU A 89 3.49 2.46 9.01
C LEU A 89 2.83 3.27 10.13
N ILE A 90 1.54 3.07 10.38
CA ILE A 90 0.82 3.76 11.47
C ILE A 90 1.12 3.10 12.81
N ASN A 91 0.80 1.81 12.95
CA ASN A 91 0.72 1.16 14.25
C ASN A 91 2.09 0.78 14.80
N VAL A 92 3.07 0.53 13.93
CA VAL A 92 4.44 0.18 14.35
C VAL A 92 5.36 1.39 14.23
N LEU A 93 5.38 2.08 13.08
CA LEU A 93 6.28 3.22 12.88
C LEU A 93 5.77 4.56 13.43
N GLY A 94 4.50 4.65 13.82
CA GLY A 94 3.92 5.88 14.40
C GLY A 94 3.78 7.03 13.40
N LEU A 95 3.66 6.73 12.10
CA LEU A 95 3.46 7.76 11.10
C LEU A 95 2.02 8.33 11.13
N PRO A 96 1.85 9.62 10.84
CA PRO A 96 0.55 10.20 10.55
C PRO A 96 -0.18 9.43 9.44
N ALA A 97 -1.51 9.33 9.55
CA ALA A 97 -2.31 8.46 8.69
C ALA A 97 -2.28 8.86 7.19
N ASP A 98 -2.15 10.15 6.90
CA ASP A 98 -1.99 10.71 5.55
C ASP A 98 -0.63 10.34 4.94
N ILE A 99 0.46 10.55 5.68
CA ILE A 99 1.81 10.18 5.24
C ILE A 99 1.92 8.66 5.05
N ALA A 100 1.34 7.88 5.97
CA ALA A 100 1.34 6.43 5.88
C ALA A 100 0.55 5.91 4.67
N ASP A 101 -0.57 6.56 4.32
CA ASP A 101 -1.37 6.20 3.15
C ASP A 101 -0.59 6.46 1.85
N GLU A 102 -0.01 7.65 1.70
CA GLU A 102 0.80 7.99 0.51
C GLU A 102 1.99 7.03 0.34
N ASN A 103 2.72 6.74 1.41
CA ASN A 103 3.87 5.84 1.34
C ASN A 103 3.44 4.38 1.08
N ALA A 104 2.34 3.92 1.67
CA ALA A 104 1.84 2.57 1.43
C ALA A 104 1.44 2.35 -0.04
N CYS A 105 0.82 3.35 -0.68
CA CYS A 105 0.47 3.33 -2.09
C CYS A 105 1.72 3.22 -3.00
N HIS A 106 2.80 3.93 -2.69
CA HIS A 106 4.06 3.76 -3.44
C HIS A 106 4.74 2.40 -3.19
N MET A 107 4.70 1.92 -1.95
CA MET A 107 5.41 0.70 -1.55
C MET A 107 4.74 -0.57 -2.07
N GLU A 108 3.42 -0.63 -2.17
CA GLU A 108 2.70 -1.87 -2.46
C GLU A 108 3.00 -2.49 -3.83
N HIS A 109 3.33 -1.63 -4.79
CA HIS A 109 3.73 -1.98 -6.15
C HIS A 109 5.20 -2.39 -6.24
N ALA A 110 6.04 -1.82 -5.38
CA ALA A 110 7.49 -2.03 -5.38
C ALA A 110 7.91 -3.30 -4.59
N ILE A 111 7.13 -3.74 -3.61
CA ILE A 111 7.54 -4.87 -2.75
C ILE A 111 7.27 -6.23 -3.41
N SER A 112 8.24 -7.13 -3.23
CA SER A 112 8.10 -8.53 -3.62
C SER A 112 7.05 -9.26 -2.78
N LYS A 113 6.58 -10.41 -3.29
CA LYS A 113 5.68 -11.30 -2.54
C LYS A 113 6.29 -11.76 -1.21
N ASP A 114 7.60 -11.99 -1.18
CA ASP A 114 8.31 -12.45 0.01
C ASP A 114 8.33 -11.38 1.11
N VAL A 115 8.59 -10.13 0.75
CA VAL A 115 8.54 -8.99 1.68
C VAL A 115 7.12 -8.80 2.22
N HIS A 116 6.12 -8.82 1.34
CA HIS A 116 4.72 -8.73 1.73
C HIS A 116 4.34 -9.85 2.71
N PHE A 117 4.71 -11.10 2.42
CA PHE A 117 4.41 -12.24 3.27
C PHE A 117 5.12 -12.13 4.63
N ARG A 118 6.42 -11.81 4.64
CA ARG A 118 7.18 -11.61 5.89
C ARG A 118 6.58 -10.51 6.75
N LEU A 119 6.19 -9.39 6.15
CA LEU A 119 5.55 -8.29 6.87
C LEU A 119 4.21 -8.72 7.45
N GLN A 120 3.43 -9.51 6.71
CA GLN A 120 2.16 -10.05 7.20
C GLN A 120 2.37 -10.96 8.41
N GLN A 121 3.35 -11.85 8.35
CA GLN A 121 3.68 -12.74 9.47
C GLN A 121 4.20 -11.97 10.68
N PHE A 122 4.97 -10.91 10.46
CA PHE A 122 5.44 -10.02 11.52
C PHE A 122 4.28 -9.32 12.25
N LEU A 123 3.34 -8.72 11.51
CA LEU A 123 2.16 -8.08 12.12
C LEU A 123 1.27 -9.09 12.85
N LYS A 124 1.07 -10.29 12.30
CA LYS A 124 0.35 -11.38 12.98
C LYS A 124 1.03 -11.79 14.28
N TYR A 125 2.35 -11.93 14.26
CA TYR A 125 3.14 -12.24 15.45
C TYR A 125 2.96 -11.16 16.52
N LEU A 126 3.11 -9.89 16.17
CA LEU A 126 2.89 -8.77 17.10
C LEU A 126 1.49 -8.80 17.73
N HIS A 127 0.45 -9.09 16.94
CA HIS A 127 -0.91 -9.17 17.43
C HIS A 127 -1.13 -10.36 18.38
N ILE A 128 -0.69 -11.56 18.01
CA ILE A 128 -0.88 -12.79 18.82
C ILE A 128 -0.06 -12.73 20.11
N SER A 129 1.14 -12.15 20.06
CA SER A 129 2.02 -12.01 21.23
C SER A 129 1.60 -10.88 22.18
N GLY A 130 0.55 -10.11 21.87
CA GLY A 130 0.15 -8.94 22.65
C GLY A 130 1.17 -7.81 22.60
N CYS A 131 2.10 -7.85 21.64
CA CYS A 131 3.18 -6.87 21.51
C CYS A 131 2.76 -5.61 20.75
N ILE A 132 1.58 -5.60 20.13
CA ILE A 132 1.09 -4.42 19.40
C ILE A 132 0.78 -3.24 20.33
N ASP A 133 0.47 -3.54 21.60
CA ASP A 133 0.28 -2.57 22.68
C ASP A 133 1.44 -2.61 23.70
N ALA A 134 2.54 -3.30 23.37
CA ALA A 134 3.65 -3.41 24.31
C ALA A 134 4.35 -2.06 24.47
N ASP A 135 4.85 -1.84 25.69
CA ASP A 135 5.52 -0.61 26.11
C ASP A 135 6.59 -0.16 25.11
N TRP A 136 7.30 -1.09 24.47
CA TRP A 136 8.35 -0.75 23.50
C TRP A 136 7.86 -0.08 22.21
N ILE A 137 6.65 -0.38 21.71
CA ILE A 137 6.09 0.31 20.53
C ILE A 137 5.74 1.75 20.91
N VAL A 138 5.11 1.92 22.07
CA VAL A 138 4.77 3.24 22.61
C VAL A 138 6.05 4.03 22.90
N ASP A 139 7.07 3.40 23.47
CA ASP A 139 8.38 4.00 23.73
C ASP A 139 9.08 4.41 22.43
N PHE A 140 9.01 3.58 21.38
CA PHE A 140 9.55 3.91 20.07
C PHE A 140 8.83 5.11 19.45
N GLN A 141 7.50 5.13 19.47
CA GLN A 141 6.73 6.27 18.95
C GLN A 141 6.99 7.56 19.75
N ASN A 142 7.14 7.45 21.07
CA ASN A 142 7.55 8.55 21.94
C ASN A 142 8.98 9.02 21.61
N PHE A 143 9.91 8.10 21.36
CA PHE A 143 11.26 8.41 20.90
C PHE A 143 11.20 9.18 19.59
N CYS A 144 10.49 8.71 18.56
CA CYS A 144 10.35 9.42 17.28
C CYS A 144 9.75 10.82 17.43
N THR A 145 8.81 11.01 18.36
CA THR A 145 8.20 12.32 18.61
C THR A 145 9.18 13.29 19.27
N LYS A 146 9.99 12.80 20.22
CA LYS A 146 11.07 13.58 20.86
C LYS A 146 12.24 13.84 19.91
N ASP A 147 12.58 12.85 19.09
CA ASP A 147 13.68 12.92 18.12
C ASP A 147 13.35 13.81 16.93
N LYS A 148 12.08 13.91 16.50
CA LYS A 148 11.65 14.97 15.54
C LYS A 148 11.98 16.39 16.03
N ALA A 149 12.09 16.62 17.33
CA ALA A 149 12.56 17.89 17.89
C ALA A 149 14.09 18.05 17.85
N ALA A 150 14.85 16.97 17.75
CA ALA A 150 16.32 16.91 17.71
C ALA A 150 16.90 16.72 16.28
N ALA A 151 16.16 16.08 15.37
CA ALA A 151 16.59 15.58 14.06
C ALA A 151 16.81 16.67 12.99
N ARG A 152 16.80 17.96 13.35
CA ARG A 152 17.23 19.01 12.43
C ARG A 152 18.76 19.07 12.26
N GLN A 153 19.53 18.21 12.95
CA GLN A 153 20.98 18.43 13.12
C GLN A 153 21.96 17.30 12.76
N LYS A 154 21.55 16.04 12.46
CA LYS A 154 22.49 14.99 12.01
C LYS A 154 21.82 13.98 11.07
N ASN A 155 22.18 14.02 9.78
CA ASN A 155 21.64 13.16 8.72
C ASN A 155 22.55 11.97 8.35
N ASP A 156 23.55 11.63 9.18
CA ASP A 156 24.46 10.50 8.91
C ASP A 156 24.09 9.31 9.80
N LEU A 157 23.34 8.36 9.23
CA LEU A 157 22.90 7.14 9.91
C LEU A 157 24.06 6.18 10.17
N ASP A 158 25.04 6.12 9.26
CA ASP A 158 26.19 5.23 9.41
C ASP A 158 27.05 5.69 10.60
N ALA A 159 27.29 6.99 10.72
CA ALA A 159 27.97 7.56 11.88
C ALA A 159 27.22 7.34 13.20
N TYR A 160 25.88 7.33 13.16
CA TYR A 160 25.07 7.10 14.37
C TYR A 160 25.20 5.66 14.89
N PHE A 161 25.27 4.67 14.00
CA PHE A 161 25.37 3.27 14.41
C PHE A 161 26.80 2.75 14.56
N ALA A 162 27.81 3.46 14.06
CA ALA A 162 29.23 3.08 14.14
C ALA A 162 29.69 2.66 15.55
N ASP A 163 29.21 3.36 16.59
CA ASP A 163 29.60 3.09 17.99
C ASP A 163 28.70 2.05 18.70
N SER A 164 27.60 1.62 18.08
CA SER A 164 26.60 0.71 18.68
C SER A 164 26.81 -0.77 18.37
N GLY A 165 27.76 -1.10 17.50
CA GLY A 165 27.98 -2.48 17.01
C GLY A 165 26.84 -3.01 16.12
N PHE A 166 25.87 -2.17 15.76
CA PHE A 166 24.83 -2.44 14.79
C PHE A 166 25.30 -1.96 13.41
N SER A 167 25.37 -2.86 12.43
CA SER A 167 25.73 -2.53 11.05
C SER A 167 24.47 -2.48 10.19
N LEU A 168 24.30 -1.40 9.42
CA LEU A 168 23.27 -1.30 8.39
C LEU A 168 23.57 -2.19 7.17
N LEU A 169 24.85 -2.53 6.97
CA LEU A 169 25.26 -3.52 5.99
C LEU A 169 25.06 -4.93 6.54
N PRO A 170 24.64 -5.90 5.71
CA PRO A 170 24.53 -7.28 6.12
C PRO A 170 25.84 -7.73 6.76
N LYS A 171 25.74 -8.50 7.85
CA LYS A 171 26.90 -9.22 8.38
C LYS A 171 27.30 -10.19 7.27
N ASP A 172 28.51 -10.04 6.74
CA ASP A 172 29.05 -10.77 5.60
C ASP A 172 28.62 -12.26 5.62
N GLU A 173 28.19 -12.79 4.46
CA GLU A 173 27.88 -14.21 4.25
C GLU A 173 29.09 -15.13 4.52
#